data_AF-A0A7V6HG14-F1
#
_entry.id   AF-A0A7V6HG14-F1
#
_cell.length_a   1.000
_cell.length_b   1.000
_cell.length_c   1.000
_cell.angle_alpha   90.00
_cell.angle_beta   90.00
_cell.angle_gamma   90.00
#
_symmetry.space_group_name_H-M   'P 1'
#
loop_
_entity.id
_entity.type
_entity.pdbx_description
1 polymer ?
#
loop_
_entity_poly.entity_id
_entity_poly.type
_entity_poly.pdbx_seq_one_letter_code
_entity_poly.pdbx_strand_id
1 'polypeptide(L)'
;MKKRGIQYTLRNVPERTDARLRETASAYGVSLNEAALTALLRGLGADADAVEHHDLDDLIGSWISDPACDQALADMEKVDPELWT
;
A
#
# COMPACT_ATOMS: atom_id res chain seq x y z
N MET A 1 -9.93 -8.99 25.04
CA MET A 1 -10.13 -10.41 24.66
C MET A 1 -9.04 -10.79 23.67
N LYS A 2 -8.32 -11.91 23.86
CA LYS A 2 -7.23 -12.30 22.95
C LYS A 2 -7.84 -12.75 21.61
N LYS A 3 -7.57 -12.03 20.51
CA LYS A 3 -8.04 -12.41 19.16
C LYS A 3 -7.52 -13.82 18.86
N ARG A 4 -8.40 -14.72 18.41
CA ARG A 4 -8.04 -16.09 18.04
C ARG A 4 -7.33 -16.04 16.69
N GLY A 5 -6.06 -16.44 16.64
CA GLY A 5 -5.32 -16.57 15.38
C GLY A 5 -5.73 -17.85 14.67
N ILE A 6 -6.27 -17.74 13.45
CA ILE A 6 -6.49 -18.89 12.57
C ILE A 6 -5.25 -19.00 11.68
N GLN A 7 -4.64 -20.18 11.63
CA GLN A 7 -3.44 -20.44 10.83
C GLN A 7 -3.78 -21.38 9.68
N TYR A 8 -3.34 -21.01 8.48
CA TYR A 8 -3.42 -21.83 7.28
C TYR A 8 -2.02 -22.16 6.78
N THR A 9 -1.87 -23.34 6.16
CA THR A 9 -0.66 -23.72 5.42
C THR A 9 -1.02 -23.87 3.95
N LEU A 10 -0.46 -23.01 3.11
CA LEU A 10 -0.59 -23.12 1.66
C LEU A 10 0.43 -24.14 1.15
N ARG A 11 -0.04 -25.17 0.43
CA ARG A 11 0.82 -26.21 -0.16
C ARG A 11 0.85 -26.05 -1.68
N ASN A 12 1.95 -26.49 -2.29
CA ASN A 12 2.12 -26.48 -3.75
C ASN A 12 1.97 -25.08 -4.37
N VAL A 13 2.52 -24.05 -3.73
CA VAL A 13 2.53 -22.69 -4.27
C VAL A 13 3.34 -22.70 -5.57
N PRO A 14 2.79 -22.25 -6.72
CA PRO A 14 3.54 -22.19 -7.96
C PRO A 14 4.78 -21.30 -7.83
N GLU A 15 5.89 -21.68 -8.48
CA GLU A 15 7.16 -20.95 -8.41
C GLU A 15 7.02 -19.47 -8.78
N ARG A 16 6.26 -19.18 -9.85
CA ARG A 16 5.96 -17.81 -10.26
C ARG A 16 5.24 -17.02 -9.16
N THR A 17 4.37 -17.66 -8.38
CA THR A 17 3.64 -17.02 -7.28
C THR A 17 4.58 -16.73 -6.10
N ASP A 18 5.45 -17.67 -5.72
CA ASP A 18 6.46 -17.44 -4.67
C ASP A 18 7.40 -16.28 -5.04
N ALA A 19 7.90 -16.24 -6.29
CA ALA A 19 8.74 -15.16 -6.77
C ALA A 19 8.05 -13.79 -6.65
N ARG A 20 6.79 -13.70 -7.10
CA ARG A 20 5.99 -12.47 -6.99
C ARG A 20 5.74 -12.04 -5.55
N LEU A 21 5.49 -12.99 -4.65
CA LEU A 21 5.30 -12.69 -3.22
C LEU A 21 6.58 -12.13 -2.59
N ARG A 22 7.75 -12.66 -2.95
CA ARG A 22 9.06 -12.15 -2.48
C ARG A 22 9.40 -10.78 -3.04
N GLU A 23 9.17 -10.57 -4.34
CA GLU A 23 9.31 -9.25 -4.97
C GLU A 23 8.44 -8.22 -4.24
N THR A 24 7.18 -8.56 -3.98
CA THR A 24 6.22 -7.72 -3.25
C THR A 24 6.72 -7.43 -1.83
N ALA A 25 7.11 -8.45 -1.08
CA ALA A 25 7.63 -8.29 0.28
C ALA A 25 8.84 -7.34 0.33
N SER A 26 9.78 -7.49 -0.62
CA SER A 26 10.94 -6.60 -0.72
C SER A 26 10.57 -5.18 -1.13
N ALA A 27 9.65 -5.01 -2.08
CA ALA A 27 9.26 -3.69 -2.57
C ALA A 27 8.53 -2.85 -1.51
N TYR A 28 7.71 -3.51 -0.68
CA TYR A 28 6.95 -2.85 0.39
C TYR A 28 7.63 -2.90 1.77
N GLY A 29 8.78 -3.57 1.89
CA GLY A 29 9.48 -3.70 3.17
C GLY A 29 8.74 -4.51 4.23
N VAL A 30 7.86 -5.44 3.80
CA VAL A 30 7.01 -6.26 4.68
C VAL A 30 7.49 -7.70 4.73
N SER A 31 6.98 -8.48 5.69
CA SER A 31 7.28 -9.91 5.75
C SER A 31 6.63 -10.68 4.59
N LEU A 32 7.21 -11.83 4.20
CA LEU A 32 6.62 -12.70 3.18
C LEU A 32 5.20 -13.16 3.56
N ASN A 33 4.95 -13.41 4.86
CA ASN A 33 3.65 -13.80 5.35
C ASN A 33 2.62 -12.67 5.19
N GLU A 34 3.01 -11.44 5.49
CA GLU A 34 2.15 -10.27 5.33
C GLU A 34 1.83 -10.01 3.86
N ALA A 35 2.83 -10.10 2.96
CA ALA A 35 2.59 -10.04 1.52
C ALA A 35 1.60 -11.13 1.04
N ALA A 36 1.73 -12.35 1.56
CA ALA A 36 0.83 -13.46 1.24
C ALA A 36 -0.60 -13.23 1.76
N LEU A 37 -0.76 -12.73 3.00
CA LEU A 37 -2.06 -12.40 3.56
C LEU A 37 -2.73 -11.27 2.78
N THR A 38 -2.01 -10.21 2.44
CA THR A 38 -2.51 -9.10 1.62
C THR A 38 -2.96 -9.58 0.24
N ALA A 39 -2.18 -10.47 -0.40
CA ALA A 39 -2.57 -11.04 -1.69
C ALA A 39 -3.83 -11.92 -1.59
N LEU A 40 -3.99 -12.70 -0.51
CA LEU A 40 -5.19 -13.49 -0.27
C LEU A 40 -6.42 -12.62 -0.01
N LEU A 41 -6.29 -11.57 0.81
CA LEU A 41 -7.37 -10.63 1.09
C LEU A 41 -7.85 -9.98 -0.22
N ARG A 42 -6.92 -9.40 -0.99
CA ARG A 42 -7.16 -8.83 -2.33
C ARG A 42 -7.82 -9.80 -3.30
N GLY A 43 -7.32 -11.03 -3.36
CA GLY A 43 -7.87 -12.05 -4.24
C GLY A 43 -9.29 -12.49 -3.86
N LEU A 44 -9.68 -12.32 -2.60
CA LEU A 44 -11.01 -12.65 -2.08
C LEU A 44 -11.93 -11.43 -2.00
N GLY A 45 -11.43 -10.22 -2.29
CA GLY A 45 -12.17 -8.96 -2.10
C GLY A 45 -12.46 -8.64 -0.63
N ALA A 46 -11.68 -9.20 0.30
CA ALA A 46 -11.83 -9.03 1.74
C ALA A 46 -10.97 -7.89 2.31
N ASP A 47 -10.31 -7.15 1.43
CA ASP A 47 -9.39 -6.04 1.69
C ASP A 47 -10.13 -4.85 2.33
N ALA A 48 -11.42 -4.66 2.03
CA ALA A 48 -12.26 -3.66 2.67
C ALA A 48 -12.46 -3.90 4.18
N ASP A 49 -12.37 -5.16 4.63
CA ASP A 49 -12.59 -5.54 6.03
C ASP A 49 -11.28 -5.63 6.83
N ALA A 50 -10.11 -5.53 6.17
CA ALA A 50 -8.88 -6.07 6.73
C ALA A 50 -7.83 -5.05 7.17
N VAL A 51 -7.80 -3.82 6.64
CA VAL A 51 -6.76 -2.86 7.04
C VAL A 51 -7.28 -1.43 7.09
N GLU A 52 -7.58 -0.96 8.29
CA GLU A 52 -7.56 0.47 8.58
C GLU A 52 -6.09 0.89 8.71
N HIS A 53 -5.65 1.80 7.84
CA HIS A 53 -4.32 2.39 7.86
C HIS A 53 -4.38 3.69 8.66
N HIS A 54 -3.67 3.74 9.80
CA HIS A 54 -3.66 4.87 10.74
C HIS A 54 -2.31 5.60 10.81
N ASP A 55 -1.35 5.19 10.01
CA ASP A 55 0.03 5.68 10.00
C ASP A 55 0.16 7.15 9.58
N LEU A 56 -0.86 7.68 8.90
CA LEU A 56 -0.93 9.10 8.52
C LEU A 56 -1.99 9.88 9.31
N ASP A 57 -2.69 9.26 10.26
CA ASP A 57 -3.77 9.91 11.01
C ASP A 57 -3.26 11.12 11.79
N ASP A 58 -2.03 11.04 12.31
CA ASP A 58 -1.38 12.11 13.06
C ASP A 58 -1.06 13.35 12.19
N LEU A 59 -1.08 13.21 10.85
CA LEU A 59 -0.90 14.33 9.93
C LEU A 59 -2.22 15.05 9.60
N ILE A 60 -3.37 14.46 9.96
CA ILE A 60 -4.68 15.05 9.68
C ILE A 60 -4.83 16.34 10.49
N GLY A 61 -5.04 17.46 9.79
CA GLY A 61 -5.18 18.77 10.43
C GLY A 61 -3.86 19.39 10.91
N SER A 62 -2.72 18.75 10.70
CA SER A 62 -1.41 19.30 11.04
C SER A 62 -0.84 20.24 9.97
N TRP A 63 -1.60 20.51 8.90
CA TRP A 63 -1.13 21.35 7.81
C TRP A 63 -0.90 22.79 8.27
N ILE A 64 0.26 23.33 7.93
CA ILE A 64 0.62 24.73 8.17
C ILE A 64 0.63 25.40 6.81
N SER A 65 -0.10 26.52 6.68
CA SER A 65 -0.13 27.28 5.42
C SER A 65 1.28 27.74 5.05
N ASP A 66 1.70 27.36 3.85
CA ASP A 66 3.00 27.69 3.29
C ASP A 66 2.81 28.22 1.85
N PRO A 67 2.84 29.56 1.67
CA PRO A 67 2.67 30.18 0.35
C PRO A 67 3.72 29.75 -0.69
N ALA A 68 4.93 29.36 -0.25
CA ALA A 68 5.95 28.87 -1.17
C ALA A 68 5.60 27.47 -1.68
N CYS A 69 5.05 26.62 -0.81
CA CYS A 69 4.50 25.32 -1.19
C CYS A 69 3.31 25.48 -2.15
N ASP A 70 2.37 26.39 -1.83
CA ASP A 70 1.20 26.67 -2.68
C ASP A 70 1.62 27.13 -4.09
N GLN A 71 2.61 28.02 -4.18
CA GLN A 71 3.12 28.50 -5.46
C GLN A 71 3.82 27.37 -6.25
N ALA A 72 4.61 26.53 -5.57
CA ALA A 72 5.28 25.40 -6.20
C ALA A 72 4.28 24.36 -6.75
N LEU A 73 3.20 24.09 -6.01
CA LEU A 73 2.11 23.22 -6.47
C LEU A 73 1.41 23.81 -7.69
N ALA A 74 1.08 25.11 -7.67
CA ALA A 74 0.46 25.79 -8.81
C ALA A 74 1.35 25.79 -10.06
N ASP A 75 2.67 25.80 -9.90
CA ASP A 75 3.61 25.68 -11.01
C ASP A 75 3.71 24.24 -11.53
N MET A 76 3.69 23.23 -10.65
CA MET A 76 3.67 21.82 -11.02
C MET A 76 2.40 21.41 -11.78
N GLU A 77 1.25 22.00 -11.45
CA GLU A 77 -0.04 21.72 -12.09
C GLU A 77 -0.15 22.26 -13.53
N LYS A 78 0.79 23.11 -13.97
CA LYS A 78 0.83 23.60 -15.35
C LYS A 78 1.30 22.48 -16.28
N VAL A 79 0.37 21.96 -17.07
CA VAL A 79 0.67 20.99 -18.12
C VAL A 79 1.37 21.68 -19.29
N ASP A 80 2.53 21.15 -19.69
CA ASP A 80 3.19 21.51 -20.94
C ASP A 80 2.61 20.65 -22.09
N PRO A 81 1.87 21.26 -23.05
CA PRO A 81 1.28 20.51 -24.15
C PRO A 81 2.32 19.84 -25.06
N GLU A 82 3.53 20.39 -25.17
CA GLU A 82 4.58 19.85 -26.06
C GLU A 82 5.20 18.56 -25.51
N LEU A 83 5.12 18.32 -24.20
CA LEU A 83 5.58 17.09 -23.56
C LEU A 83 4.55 15.94 -23.65
N TRP A 84 3.32 16.22 -24.10
CA TRP A 84 2.20 15.26 -24.14
C TRP A 84 1.70 14.95 -25.56
N THR A 85 2.46 15.32 -26.60
CA THR A 85 2.25 14.93 -28.01
C THR A 85 3.29 13.94 -28.50
#